data_AF-A0A2M7X5U9-F1
#
_entry.id   AF-A0A2M7X5U9-F1
#
_cell.length_a   1.000
_cell.length_b   1.000
_cell.length_c   1.000
_cell.angle_alpha   90.00
_cell.angle_beta   90.00
_cell.angle_gamma   90.00
#
_symmetry.space_group_name_H-M   'P 1'
#
loop_
_entity.id
_entity.type
_entity.pdbx_description
1 polymer ?
#
loop_
_entity_poly.entity_id
_entity_poly.type
_entity_poly.pdbx_seq_one_letter_code
_entity_poly.pdbx_strand_id
1 'polypeptide(L)' 'WWIGAAGPQKDDGPGTDFSAVARGFIAISPIQVDLTRYTALEKVAQWVSGLGTLLPESAQ' A
#
# COMPACT_ATOMS: atom_id res chain seq x y z
N TRP A 1 3.24 -24.40 14.67
CA TRP A 1 2.20 -23.36 14.73
C TRP A 1 1.82 -22.97 13.30
N TRP A 2 0.54 -22.67 13.05
CA TRP A 2 0.01 -22.37 11.71
C TRP A 2 -0.70 -21.02 11.70
N ILE A 3 -0.71 -20.36 10.53
CA ILE A 3 -1.57 -19.21 10.25
C ILE A 3 -2.95 -19.76 9.86
N GLY A 4 -4.01 -19.26 10.50
CA GLY A 4 -5.39 -19.69 10.25
C GLY A 4 -5.92 -19.23 8.88
N ALA A 5 -7.12 -19.71 8.53
CA ALA A 5 -7.80 -19.33 7.29
C ALA A 5 -8.07 -17.81 7.22
N ALA A 6 -8.07 -17.27 6.01
CA ALA A 6 -8.53 -15.90 5.78
C ALA A 6 -10.01 -15.77 6.19
N GLY A 7 -10.36 -14.63 6.79
CA GLY A 7 -11.75 -14.30 7.10
C GLY A 7 -12.57 -13.96 5.84
N PRO A 8 -13.84 -13.55 6.00
CA PRO A 8 -14.65 -13.03 4.91
C PRO A 8 -13.94 -11.88 4.17
N GLN A 9 -14.21 -11.75 2.88
CA GLN A 9 -13.65 -10.68 2.06
C GLN A 9 -14.07 -9.32 2.65
N LYS A 10 -13.08 -8.45 2.87
CA LYS A 10 -13.31 -7.14 3.50
C LYS A 10 -13.64 -6.04 2.48
N ASP A 11 -13.09 -6.16 1.28
CA ASP A 11 -13.30 -5.24 0.16
C ASP A 11 -13.49 -6.06 -1.12
N ASP A 12 -14.73 -6.46 -1.38
CA ASP A 12 -15.17 -7.27 -2.51
C ASP A 12 -16.20 -6.54 -3.38
N GLY A 13 -16.25 -5.21 -3.28
CA GLY A 13 -17.19 -4.38 -4.01
C GLY A 13 -16.91 -4.27 -5.51
N PRO A 14 -17.74 -3.51 -6.26
CA PRO A 14 -17.52 -3.26 -7.67
C PRO A 14 -16.13 -2.69 -7.97
N GLY A 15 -15.45 -3.24 -8.97
CA GLY A 15 -14.08 -2.87 -9.35
C GLY A 15 -13.00 -3.80 -8.80
N THR A 16 -13.33 -4.66 -7.82
CA THR A 16 -12.43 -5.71 -7.33
C THR A 16 -12.49 -6.96 -8.22
N ASP A 17 -11.43 -7.75 -8.20
CA ASP A 17 -11.38 -9.06 -8.83
C ASP A 17 -12.32 -10.07 -8.14
N PHE A 18 -12.49 -9.97 -6.81
CA PHE A 18 -13.49 -10.74 -6.05
C PHE A 18 -14.90 -10.60 -6.64
N SER A 19 -15.37 -9.36 -6.84
CA SER A 19 -16.70 -9.10 -7.43
C SER A 19 -16.81 -9.56 -8.89
N ALA A 20 -15.73 -9.46 -9.67
CA ALA A 20 -15.74 -9.91 -11.07
C ALA A 20 -15.92 -11.44 -11.16
N VAL A 21 -15.13 -12.20 -10.38
CA VAL A 21 -15.20 -13.67 -10.35
C VAL A 21 -16.52 -14.16 -9.77
N ALA A 22 -17.02 -13.53 -8.69
CA ALA A 22 -18.30 -13.91 -8.08
C ALA A 22 -19.50 -13.78 -9.05
N ARG A 23 -19.41 -12.89 -10.04
CA ARG A 23 -20.43 -12.69 -11.08
C ARG A 23 -20.20 -13.51 -12.36
N GLY A 24 -19.19 -14.38 -12.38
CA GLY A 24 -18.89 -15.27 -13.50
C GLY A 24 -18.07 -14.63 -14.63
N PHE A 25 -17.42 -13.50 -14.38
CA PHE A 25 -16.53 -12.86 -15.34
C PHE A 25 -15.06 -13.23 -15.12
N ILE A 26 -14.25 -13.12 -16.18
CA ILE A 26 -12.79 -13.21 -16.09
C ILE A 26 -12.27 -11.89 -15.49
N ALA A 27 -11.42 -11.97 -14.46
CA ALA A 27 -10.73 -10.82 -13.87
C ALA A 27 -9.28 -10.74 -14.36
N ILE A 28 -8.84 -9.56 -14.81
CA ILE A 28 -7.45 -9.29 -15.20
C ILE A 28 -6.99 -8.08 -14.42
N SER A 29 -6.05 -8.29 -13.49
CA SER A 29 -5.49 -7.24 -12.62
C SER A 29 -4.02 -6.99 -12.98
N PRO A 30 -3.68 -5.92 -13.72
CA PRO A 30 -2.29 -5.59 -14.00
C PRO A 30 -1.59 -5.20 -12.69
N ILE A 31 -0.40 -5.76 -12.47
CA ILE A 31 0.40 -5.52 -11.27
C ILE A 31 1.67 -4.74 -11.62
N GLN A 32 2.17 -3.96 -10.66
CA GLN A 32 3.46 -3.28 -10.76
C GLN A 32 4.57 -4.18 -10.23
N VAL A 33 5.70 -4.22 -10.93
CA VAL A 33 6.90 -4.95 -10.51
C VAL A 33 7.89 -4.06 -9.77
N ASP A 34 7.92 -2.76 -10.10
CA ASP A 34 8.65 -1.75 -9.35
C ASP A 34 7.78 -1.31 -8.17
N LEU A 35 8.24 -1.59 -6.95
CA LEU A 35 7.54 -1.24 -5.71
C LEU A 35 7.85 0.19 -5.24
N THR A 36 8.62 0.96 -6.01
CA THR A 36 8.89 2.37 -5.71
C THR A 36 7.60 3.18 -5.84
N ARG A 37 7.11 3.72 -4.72
CA ARG A 37 5.92 4.58 -4.70
C ARG A 37 6.28 6.02 -5.04
N TYR A 38 6.47 6.32 -6.33
CA TYR A 38 6.89 7.64 -6.81
C TYR A 38 6.01 8.80 -6.31
N THR A 39 4.70 8.61 -6.21
CA THR A 39 3.74 9.62 -5.72
C THR A 39 3.93 9.98 -4.24
N ALA A 40 4.65 9.16 -3.47
CA ALA A 40 4.93 9.43 -2.06
C ALA A 40 6.27 10.14 -1.84
N LEU A 41 7.15 10.23 -2.86
CA LEU A 41 8.52 10.71 -2.70
C LEU A 41 8.58 12.14 -2.15
N GLU A 42 7.83 13.08 -2.73
CA GLU A 42 7.83 14.47 -2.28
C GLU A 42 7.34 14.61 -0.84
N LYS A 43 6.23 13.94 -0.50
CA LYS A 43 5.66 13.96 0.85
C LYS A 43 6.64 13.40 1.90
N VAL A 44 7.32 12.31 1.58
CA VAL A 44 8.31 11.70 2.48
C VAL A 44 9.54 12.59 2.60
N ALA A 45 10.03 13.17 1.51
CA ALA A 45 11.16 14.10 1.53
C ALA A 45 10.89 15.33 2.41
N GLN A 46 9.70 15.92 2.29
CA GLN A 46 9.28 17.03 3.14
C GLN A 46 9.23 16.61 4.62
N TRP A 47 8.72 15.42 4.93
CA TRP A 47 8.70 14.90 6.29
C TRP A 47 10.11 14.72 6.87
N VAL A 48 11.04 14.15 6.10
CA VAL A 48 12.45 13.97 6.52
C VAL A 48 13.15 15.32 6.75
N SER A 49 12.93 16.30 5.87
CA SER A 49 13.48 17.66 6.03
C SER A 49 12.95 18.34 7.30
N GLY A 50 11.64 18.21 7.56
CA GLY A 50 11.01 18.70 8.79
C GLY A 50 11.61 18.04 10.04
N LEU A 51 11.85 16.73 10.00
CA LEU A 51 12.51 16.02 11.10
C LEU A 51 13.94 16.54 11.33
N GLY A 52 14.71 16.75 10.27
CA GLY A 52 16.08 17.30 10.36
C GLY A 52 16.13 18.69 10.97
N THR A 53 15.09 19.50 10.77
CA THR A 53 14.98 20.85 11.37
C THR A 53 14.69 20.78 12.88
N LEU A 54 14.05 19.71 13.35
CA LEU A 54 13.61 19.55 14.74
C LEU A 54 14.61 18.79 15.61
N LEU A 55 15.60 18.15 15.00
CA LEU A 55 16.68 17.48 15.73
C LEU A 55 17.79 18.49 16.01
N PRO A 56 18.04 18.91 17.27
CA PRO A 56 19.25 19.66 17.58
C PRO A 56 20.46 18.79 17.25
N GLU A 57 21.51 19.38 16.69
CA GLU A 57 22.82 18.72 16.65
C GLU A 57 23.13 18.28 18.08
N SER A 58 23.23 16.97 18.31
CA SER A 58 23.75 16.46 19.58
C SER A 58 25.09 17.12 19.81
N ALA A 59 25.15 17.92 20.88
CA ALA A 59 26.29 18.71 21.32
C ALA A 59 27.60 17.95 21.08
N GLN A 60 28.47 18.59 20.30
CA GLN A 60 29.88 18.26 20.20
C GLN A 60 30.58 18.51 21.54
#